data_AF-A0A5A9NPG4-F1
#
_entry.id   AF-A0A5A9NPG4-F1
#
_cell.length_a   1.000
_cell.length_b   1.000
_cell.length_c   1.000
_cell.angle_alpha   90.00
_cell.angle_beta   90.00
_cell.angle_gamma   90.00
#
_symmetry.space_group_name_H-M   'P 1'
#
loop_
_entity.id
_entity.type
_entity.pdbx_description
1 polymer ?
#
loop_
_entity_poly.entity_id
_entity_poly.type
_entity_poly.pdbx_seq_one_letter_code
_entity_poly.pdbx_strand_id
1 'polypeptide(L)'
;MLQWKTAEQAFRHILNIVDYSKYVMKPLLGDKYVHSGEVVKLPLDFVRQLSLKVQQERPELRCDKVMDTFSGCGLCLPNLTQLPLHHIRDHRPPICVEIKGGELIYSCQDDAKQQPDLKDLLQHLRPYFPHGNSLYNGHQSGKVILNEFIQVICSALLSGGDTNRSGEPRKVHLSESGLYCEASPFPRDLLRNGNHSLPKDSVLAKILQVQILDNLDIEGIYPLFKRVEQYLEEFPKERNRLQVDGPHTESFMDMVKNCPTEDDGSVEYAIGKVHQYRVAMTAKDCSIMITFAPCGEDDEEHQPNLEIQPTKPRFTYSVSILDLDPKPYEGIPHQFKLDTKIVNYYLRSTQTPPLSGLYNERQECMLLFHAV
;
A
#
# COMPACT_ATOMS: atom_id res chain seq x y z
N MET A 1 -19.94 3.19 -8.61
CA MET A 1 -19.28 3.83 -9.77
C MET A 1 -19.65 5.30 -9.70
N LEU A 2 -18.71 6.18 -9.37
CA LEU A 2 -18.95 7.62 -9.35
C LEU A 2 -18.89 8.12 -10.79
N GLN A 3 -20.02 8.07 -11.51
CA GLN A 3 -20.17 8.85 -12.74
C GLN A 3 -20.36 10.30 -12.31
N TRP A 4 -19.30 11.11 -12.44
CA TRP A 4 -19.40 12.55 -12.22
C TRP A 4 -20.36 13.14 -13.25
N LYS A 5 -21.33 13.93 -12.80
CA LYS A 5 -22.35 14.53 -13.67
C LYS A 5 -21.80 15.74 -14.43
N THR A 6 -20.65 16.28 -14.02
CA THR A 6 -20.04 17.49 -14.59
C THR A 6 -18.52 17.45 -14.53
N ALA A 7 -17.85 18.23 -15.39
CA ALA A 7 -16.40 18.41 -15.37
C ALA A 7 -15.89 19.00 -14.04
N GLU A 8 -16.66 19.90 -13.42
CA GLU A 8 -16.31 20.51 -12.12
C GLU A 8 -16.28 19.48 -10.99
N GLN A 9 -17.20 18.52 -10.99
CA GLN A 9 -17.21 17.43 -10.02
C GLN A 9 -16.01 16.50 -10.20
N ALA A 10 -15.65 16.17 -11.43
CA ALA A 10 -14.46 15.38 -11.72
C ALA A 10 -13.18 16.10 -11.27
N PHE A 11 -13.06 17.41 -11.57
CA PHE A 11 -11.95 18.23 -11.13
C PHE A 11 -11.85 18.29 -9.60
N ARG A 12 -12.98 18.51 -8.91
CA ARG A 12 -13.04 18.51 -7.44
C ARG A 12 -12.63 17.16 -6.84
N HIS A 13 -13.04 16.07 -7.47
CA HIS A 13 -12.67 14.73 -7.02
C HIS A 13 -11.16 14.50 -7.12
N ILE A 14 -10.53 14.85 -8.25
CA ILE A 14 -9.08 14.71 -8.40
C ILE A 14 -8.35 15.64 -7.42
N LEU A 15 -8.85 16.86 -7.18
CA LEU A 15 -8.31 17.73 -6.14
C LEU A 15 -8.38 17.08 -4.75
N ASN A 16 -9.50 16.44 -4.41
CA ASN A 16 -9.62 15.73 -3.13
C ASN A 16 -8.60 14.59 -3.01
N ILE A 17 -8.26 13.89 -4.10
CA ILE A 17 -7.18 12.90 -4.11
C ILE A 17 -5.82 13.54 -3.82
N VAL A 18 -5.51 14.66 -4.49
CA VAL A 18 -4.25 15.41 -4.27
C VAL A 18 -4.16 15.92 -2.84
N ASP A 19 -5.22 16.53 -2.32
CA ASP A 19 -5.28 17.04 -0.95
C ASP A 19 -5.14 15.90 0.07
N TYR A 20 -5.83 14.78 -0.14
CA TYR A 20 -5.71 13.61 0.73
C TYR A 20 -4.27 13.05 0.72
N SER A 21 -3.66 12.93 -0.46
CA SER A 21 -2.25 12.54 -0.57
C SER A 21 -1.33 13.50 0.20
N LYS A 22 -1.56 14.81 0.06
CA LYS A 22 -0.70 15.87 0.61
C LYS A 22 -0.85 16.07 2.11
N TYR A 23 -2.07 16.12 2.62
CA TYR A 23 -2.38 16.50 4.00
C TYR A 23 -2.64 15.30 4.91
N VAL A 24 -2.90 14.11 4.36
CA VAL A 24 -3.16 12.89 5.14
C VAL A 24 -2.03 11.87 4.94
N MET A 25 -1.81 11.42 3.69
CA MET A 25 -0.90 10.31 3.44
C MET A 25 0.58 10.68 3.56
N LYS A 26 1.01 11.85 3.07
CA LYS A 26 2.39 12.35 3.24
C LYS A 26 2.79 12.47 4.72
N PRO A 27 2.00 13.12 5.60
CA PRO A 27 2.34 13.18 7.02
C PRO A 27 2.39 11.82 7.73
N LEU A 28 1.62 10.83 7.26
CA LEU A 28 1.58 9.48 7.84
C LEU A 28 2.72 8.59 7.34
N LEU A 29 2.96 8.60 6.03
CA LEU A 29 3.86 7.68 5.34
C LEU A 29 5.23 8.29 5.07
N GLY A 30 5.34 9.62 5.02
CA GLY A 30 6.59 10.36 4.82
C GLY A 30 6.76 10.90 3.40
N ASP A 31 7.33 12.11 3.31
CA ASP A 31 7.52 12.85 2.05
C ASP A 31 8.35 12.12 1.01
N LYS A 32 9.30 11.28 1.46
CA LYS A 32 10.15 10.48 0.56
C LYS A 32 9.39 9.42 -0.23
N TYR A 33 8.27 8.93 0.29
CA TYR A 33 7.55 7.78 -0.27
C TYR A 33 6.30 8.17 -1.06
N VAL A 34 5.74 9.36 -0.83
CA VAL A 34 4.42 9.74 -1.36
C VAL A 34 4.54 10.90 -2.35
N HIS A 35 4.02 10.68 -3.56
CA HIS A 35 4.03 11.67 -4.65
C HIS A 35 2.60 12.10 -4.99
N SER A 36 2.22 13.32 -4.60
CA SER A 36 0.83 13.79 -4.70
C SER A 36 0.38 14.17 -6.11
N GLY A 37 1.33 14.43 -7.02
CA GLY A 37 1.03 14.89 -8.38
C GLY A 37 0.33 16.25 -8.42
N GLU A 38 -0.19 16.58 -9.60
CA GLU A 38 -0.90 17.83 -9.86
C GLU A 38 -2.12 17.60 -10.75
N VAL A 39 -3.19 18.36 -10.53
CA VAL A 39 -4.38 18.30 -11.38
C VAL A 39 -4.14 19.09 -12.66
N VAL A 40 -4.31 18.44 -13.80
CA VAL A 40 -4.09 19.05 -15.13
C VAL A 40 -5.39 19.09 -15.93
N LYS A 41 -5.55 20.13 -16.74
CA LYS A 41 -6.60 20.22 -17.76
C LYS A 41 -6.07 19.75 -19.10
N LEU A 42 -6.87 18.98 -19.81
CA LEU A 42 -6.52 18.33 -21.07
C LEU A 42 -7.56 18.70 -22.16
N PRO A 43 -7.14 18.92 -23.41
CA PRO A 43 -8.08 19.10 -24.51
C PRO A 43 -8.99 17.87 -24.69
N LEU A 44 -10.30 18.07 -24.80
CA LEU A 44 -11.26 16.95 -24.91
C LEU A 44 -10.98 16.05 -26.11
N ASP A 45 -10.57 16.62 -27.25
CA ASP A 45 -10.26 15.83 -28.44
C ASP A 45 -9.02 14.95 -28.25
N PHE A 46 -8.02 15.43 -27.50
CA PHE A 46 -6.88 14.61 -27.10
C PHE A 46 -7.33 13.42 -26.23
N VAL A 47 -8.16 13.66 -25.21
CA VAL A 47 -8.65 12.62 -24.30
C VAL A 47 -9.49 11.57 -25.06
N ARG A 48 -10.35 12.00 -25.99
CA ARG A 48 -11.15 11.08 -26.82
C ARG A 48 -10.28 10.20 -27.71
N GLN A 49 -9.28 10.78 -28.38
CA GLN A 49 -8.34 10.02 -29.21
C GLN A 49 -7.51 9.03 -28.37
N LEU A 50 -7.05 9.45 -27.19
CA LEU A 50 -6.34 8.59 -26.26
C LEU A 50 -7.23 7.42 -25.80
N SER A 51 -8.50 7.68 -25.49
CA SER A 51 -9.45 6.64 -25.07
C SER A 51 -9.57 5.53 -26.10
N LEU A 52 -9.62 5.87 -27.39
CA LEU A 52 -9.75 4.89 -28.47
C LEU A 52 -8.50 4.01 -28.60
N LYS A 53 -7.30 4.58 -28.39
CA LYS A 53 -6.05 3.83 -28.41
C LYS A 53 -5.94 2.90 -27.21
N VAL A 54 -6.10 3.44 -26.00
CA VAL A 54 -5.98 2.68 -24.74
C VAL A 54 -7.00 1.55 -24.69
N GLN A 55 -8.23 1.75 -25.19
CA GLN A 55 -9.28 0.72 -25.16
C GLN A 55 -8.86 -0.60 -25.83
N GLN A 56 -7.96 -0.56 -26.82
CA GLN A 56 -7.46 -1.76 -27.51
C GLN A 56 -6.44 -2.55 -26.67
N GLU A 57 -5.78 -1.88 -25.72
CA GLU A 57 -4.75 -2.47 -24.85
C GLU A 57 -5.29 -2.90 -23.48
N ARG A 58 -6.57 -2.60 -23.19
CA ARG A 58 -7.15 -2.91 -21.88
C ARG A 58 -7.45 -4.41 -21.73
N PRO A 59 -7.09 -5.03 -20.60
CA PRO A 59 -7.51 -6.40 -20.29
C PRO A 59 -9.04 -6.52 -20.30
N GLU A 60 -9.57 -7.62 -20.82
CA GLU A 60 -11.02 -7.84 -20.96
C GLU A 60 -11.78 -7.66 -19.63
N LEU A 61 -11.21 -8.13 -18.53
CA LEU A 61 -11.76 -7.99 -17.17
C LEU A 61 -11.85 -6.54 -16.65
N ARG A 62 -11.23 -5.58 -17.34
CA ARG A 62 -11.24 -4.16 -16.98
C ARG A 62 -12.13 -3.32 -17.91
N CYS A 63 -12.76 -3.93 -18.92
CA CYS A 63 -13.56 -3.23 -19.93
C CYS A 63 -14.99 -2.88 -19.46
N ASP A 64 -15.39 -3.30 -18.27
CA ASP A 64 -16.65 -2.92 -17.61
C ASP A 64 -16.69 -1.43 -17.19
N LYS A 65 -15.52 -0.83 -16.99
CA LYS A 65 -15.35 0.60 -16.69
C LYS A 65 -14.79 1.33 -17.90
N VAL A 66 -15.24 2.54 -18.15
CA VAL A 66 -14.76 3.39 -19.26
C VAL A 66 -13.88 4.53 -18.75
N MET A 67 -12.96 4.99 -19.61
CA MET A 67 -12.16 6.18 -19.34
C MET A 67 -13.05 7.44 -19.38
N ASP A 68 -12.80 8.40 -18.49
CA ASP A 68 -13.49 9.69 -18.53
C ASP A 68 -13.02 10.50 -19.75
N THR A 69 -13.94 10.74 -20.67
CA THR A 69 -13.71 11.49 -21.92
C THR A 69 -14.47 12.82 -21.97
N PHE A 70 -15.11 13.20 -20.86
CA PHE A 70 -16.00 14.36 -20.79
C PHE A 70 -15.46 15.48 -19.89
N SER A 71 -14.75 15.15 -18.81
CA SER A 71 -14.26 16.17 -17.87
C SER A 71 -13.10 17.00 -18.42
N GLY A 72 -12.24 16.39 -19.23
CA GLY A 72 -11.00 17.02 -19.69
C GLY A 72 -10.03 17.33 -18.55
N CYS A 73 -10.06 16.55 -17.45
CA CYS A 73 -9.07 16.66 -16.39
C CYS A 73 -8.36 15.32 -16.13
N GLY A 74 -7.13 15.39 -15.65
CA GLY A 74 -6.34 14.24 -15.26
C GLY A 74 -5.46 14.55 -14.05
N LEU A 75 -4.95 13.51 -13.41
CA LEU A 75 -3.92 13.61 -12.39
C LEU A 75 -2.56 13.33 -13.04
N CYS A 76 -1.67 14.30 -13.03
CA CYS A 76 -0.30 14.14 -13.53
C CYS A 76 0.60 13.67 -12.39
N LEU A 77 1.14 12.46 -12.53
CA LEU A 77 2.05 11.83 -11.57
C LEU A 77 3.43 11.60 -12.22
N PRO A 78 4.52 11.59 -11.45
CA PRO A 78 5.81 11.16 -11.95
C PRO A 78 5.77 9.69 -12.38
N ASN A 79 6.50 9.34 -13.45
CA ASN A 79 6.70 7.94 -13.82
C ASN A 79 7.74 7.29 -12.91
N LEU A 80 7.29 6.66 -11.84
CA LEU A 80 8.17 6.09 -10.82
C LEU A 80 8.80 4.75 -11.24
N THR A 81 8.46 4.21 -12.42
CA THR A 81 9.20 3.08 -13.02
C THR A 81 10.58 3.50 -13.54
N GLN A 82 10.85 4.81 -13.57
CA GLN A 82 12.12 5.41 -13.94
C GLN A 82 12.73 6.14 -12.74
N LEU A 83 14.06 6.20 -12.70
CA LEU A 83 14.78 7.09 -11.80
C LEU A 83 15.18 8.37 -12.54
N PRO A 84 15.31 9.51 -11.82
CA PRO A 84 15.78 10.75 -12.42
C PRO A 84 17.08 10.56 -13.21
N LEU A 85 17.18 11.19 -14.39
CA LEU A 85 18.28 11.00 -15.36
C LEU A 85 19.68 11.19 -14.77
N HIS A 86 19.85 11.98 -13.71
CA HIS A 86 21.14 12.16 -13.04
C HIS A 86 21.66 10.90 -12.33
N HIS A 87 20.81 9.90 -12.11
CA HIS A 87 21.18 8.60 -11.53
C HIS A 87 21.47 7.52 -12.57
N ILE A 88 21.18 7.76 -13.86
CA ILE A 88 21.35 6.78 -14.94
C ILE A 88 22.59 7.17 -15.73
N ARG A 89 23.78 6.84 -15.19
CA ARG A 89 25.06 7.06 -15.89
C ARG A 89 25.40 5.94 -16.88
N ASP A 90 24.86 4.74 -16.64
CA ASP A 90 24.99 3.60 -17.53
C ASP A 90 23.70 3.51 -18.37
N HIS A 91 23.78 3.37 -19.70
CA HIS A 91 22.63 3.33 -20.62
C HIS A 91 21.71 2.09 -20.44
N ARG A 92 21.76 1.45 -19.27
CA ARG A 92 20.99 0.26 -18.93
C ARG A 92 19.64 0.67 -18.34
N PRO A 93 18.55 0.00 -18.74
CA PRO A 93 17.22 0.32 -18.25
C PRO A 93 17.09 0.01 -16.74
N PRO A 94 16.31 0.80 -15.99
CA PRO A 94 16.00 0.51 -14.60
C PRO A 94 15.15 -0.76 -14.47
N ILE A 95 15.22 -1.40 -13.31
CA ILE A 95 14.36 -2.52 -12.94
C ILE A 95 13.35 -2.03 -11.91
N CYS A 96 12.06 -2.21 -12.18
CA CYS A 96 10.98 -1.80 -11.28
C CYS A 96 10.22 -3.02 -10.75
N VAL A 97 9.93 -3.00 -9.45
CA VAL A 97 9.15 -4.02 -8.75
C VAL A 97 7.98 -3.35 -8.06
N GLU A 98 6.76 -3.72 -8.44
CA GLU A 98 5.54 -3.31 -7.73
C GLU A 98 5.05 -4.47 -6.86
N ILE A 99 4.88 -4.21 -5.58
CA ILE A 99 4.37 -5.16 -4.58
C ILE A 99 3.01 -4.65 -4.12
N LYS A 100 1.98 -5.50 -4.20
CA LYS A 100 0.62 -5.17 -3.78
C LYS A 100 0.02 -6.26 -2.90
N GLY A 101 -0.72 -5.82 -1.90
CA GLY A 101 -1.66 -6.65 -1.14
C GLY A 101 -1.17 -7.05 0.25
N GLY A 102 -2.15 -7.20 1.14
CA GLY A 102 -2.00 -7.78 2.47
C GLY A 102 -2.05 -6.78 3.62
N GLU A 103 -2.62 -7.22 4.74
CA GLU A 103 -2.44 -6.59 6.04
C GLU A 103 -1.11 -7.09 6.62
N LEU A 104 -0.27 -6.17 7.08
CA LEU A 104 1.01 -6.52 7.68
C LEU A 104 0.78 -7.08 9.09
N ILE A 105 1.12 -8.35 9.28
CA ILE A 105 1.06 -9.04 10.57
C ILE A 105 2.44 -9.03 11.20
N TYR A 106 2.95 -7.83 11.52
CA TYR A 106 4.25 -7.66 12.19
C TYR A 106 4.09 -6.76 13.41
N SER A 107 4.96 -6.91 14.40
CA SER A 107 5.02 -5.97 15.52
C SER A 107 6.03 -4.85 15.27
N CYS A 108 5.80 -3.70 15.89
CA CYS A 108 6.75 -2.59 15.92
C CYS A 108 7.25 -2.44 17.38
N GLN A 109 8.50 -2.79 17.67
CA GLN A 109 9.08 -2.64 19.01
C GLN A 109 10.13 -1.51 19.05
N ASP A 110 10.30 -0.92 20.24
CA ASP A 110 11.11 0.28 20.49
C ASP A 110 12.61 0.02 20.69
N ASP A 111 13.04 -1.23 20.72
CA ASP A 111 14.41 -1.58 21.10
C ASP A 111 15.40 -1.36 19.96
N ALA A 112 15.99 -0.16 19.94
CA ALA A 112 17.00 0.32 18.99
C ALA A 112 18.33 -0.49 18.96
N LYS A 113 18.38 -1.68 19.59
CA LYS A 113 19.59 -2.50 19.75
C LYS A 113 19.62 -3.76 18.90
N GLN A 114 18.56 -4.10 18.15
CA GLN A 114 18.51 -5.36 17.41
C GLN A 114 17.98 -5.14 15.98
N GLN A 115 18.78 -5.52 14.99
CA GLN A 115 18.36 -5.48 13.59
C GLN A 115 17.32 -6.58 13.31
N PRO A 116 16.33 -6.33 12.43
CA PRO A 116 15.38 -7.35 12.00
C PRO A 116 16.12 -8.52 11.37
N ASP A 117 15.65 -9.76 11.59
CA ASP A 117 16.21 -10.90 10.88
C ASP A 117 15.78 -10.85 9.40
N LEU A 118 16.68 -10.37 8.55
CA LEU A 118 16.51 -10.34 7.10
C LEU A 118 16.11 -11.72 6.55
N LYS A 119 16.49 -12.83 7.21
CA LYS A 119 16.17 -14.20 6.77
C LYS A 119 14.68 -14.52 6.84
N ASP A 120 13.94 -13.93 7.77
CA ASP A 120 12.51 -14.19 7.93
C ASP A 120 11.70 -13.51 6.82
N LEU A 121 12.00 -12.23 6.53
CA LEU A 121 11.39 -11.52 5.41
C LEU A 121 11.75 -12.17 4.06
N LEU A 122 13.01 -12.59 3.91
CA LEU A 122 13.47 -13.35 2.73
C LEU A 122 12.66 -14.63 2.54
N GLN A 123 12.37 -15.37 3.61
CA GLN A 123 11.52 -16.55 3.53
C GLN A 123 10.12 -16.18 3.08
N HIS A 124 9.51 -15.14 3.65
CA HIS A 124 8.14 -14.71 3.33
C HIS A 124 7.97 -14.23 1.89
N LEU A 125 8.96 -13.56 1.31
CA LEU A 125 8.90 -13.12 -0.09
C LEU A 125 9.10 -14.26 -1.09
N ARG A 126 9.86 -15.30 -0.73
CA ARG A 126 10.27 -16.36 -1.66
C ARG A 126 9.12 -17.08 -2.38
N PRO A 127 7.98 -17.42 -1.76
CA PRO A 127 6.84 -18.03 -2.45
C PRO A 127 6.23 -17.16 -3.56
N TYR A 128 6.38 -15.83 -3.47
CA TYR A 128 5.90 -14.88 -4.48
C TYR A 128 6.79 -14.84 -5.72
N PHE A 129 8.01 -15.40 -5.66
CA PHE A 129 8.89 -15.57 -6.80
C PHE A 129 8.92 -17.06 -7.21
N PRO A 130 7.88 -17.57 -7.91
CA PRO A 130 7.84 -18.97 -8.30
C PRO A 130 9.07 -19.32 -9.12
N HIS A 131 9.68 -20.46 -8.78
CA HIS A 131 10.72 -21.05 -9.60
C HIS A 131 10.08 -21.49 -10.92
N GLY A 132 10.17 -20.65 -11.95
CA GLY A 132 10.04 -21.16 -13.31
C GLY A 132 11.12 -22.22 -13.48
N ASN A 133 10.74 -23.46 -13.82
CA ASN A 133 11.67 -24.49 -14.28
C ASN A 133 12.26 -24.12 -15.65
N SER A 134 12.72 -22.88 -15.82
CA SER A 134 13.42 -22.46 -17.02
C SER A 134 14.88 -22.87 -16.85
N LEU A 135 15.18 -24.08 -17.31
CA LEU A 135 16.53 -24.51 -17.64
C LEU A 135 17.09 -23.59 -18.73
N TYR A 136 17.63 -22.44 -18.35
CA TYR A 136 18.61 -21.74 -19.16
C TYR A 136 19.99 -22.32 -18.81
N ASN A 137 20.54 -23.14 -19.71
CA ASN A 137 21.91 -23.67 -19.67
C ASN A 137 22.34 -24.52 -18.46
N GLY A 138 21.44 -25.25 -17.80
CA GLY A 138 21.84 -26.37 -16.92
C GLY A 138 22.70 -26.01 -15.70
N HIS A 139 22.76 -24.75 -15.27
CA HIS A 139 23.56 -24.30 -14.13
C HIS A 139 22.69 -23.88 -12.93
N GLN A 140 23.23 -24.10 -11.73
CA GLN A 140 22.74 -23.67 -10.40
C GLN A 140 22.52 -22.13 -10.24
N SER A 141 22.63 -21.34 -11.32
CA SER A 141 22.72 -19.88 -11.33
C SER A 141 21.39 -19.17 -11.07
N GLY A 142 20.26 -19.68 -11.58
CA GLY A 142 18.96 -19.01 -11.45
C GLY A 142 18.48 -18.85 -10.00
N LYS A 143 18.75 -19.84 -9.15
CA LYS A 143 18.40 -19.78 -7.72
C LYS A 143 19.27 -18.76 -6.96
N VAL A 144 20.54 -18.63 -7.32
CA VAL A 144 21.45 -17.66 -6.71
C VAL A 144 21.03 -16.25 -7.10
N ILE A 145 20.80 -16.00 -8.40
CA ILE A 145 20.32 -14.70 -8.91
C ILE A 145 19.00 -14.31 -8.23
N LEU A 146 18.06 -15.24 -8.12
CA LEU A 146 16.79 -14.96 -7.46
C LEU A 146 16.98 -14.63 -5.98
N ASN A 147 17.81 -15.37 -5.26
CA ASN A 147 18.07 -15.08 -3.85
C ASN A 147 18.72 -13.70 -3.66
N GLU A 148 19.66 -13.33 -4.52
CA GLU A 148 20.29 -12.00 -4.51
C GLU A 148 19.26 -10.90 -4.81
N PHE A 149 18.37 -11.13 -5.77
CA PHE A 149 17.30 -10.20 -6.12
C PHE A 149 16.32 -9.98 -4.95
N ILE A 150 15.89 -11.05 -4.29
CA ILE A 150 15.01 -10.96 -3.11
C ILE A 150 15.76 -10.24 -1.96
N GLN A 151 17.05 -10.50 -1.77
CA GLN A 151 17.87 -9.76 -0.78
C GLN A 151 17.87 -8.26 -1.04
N VAL A 152 18.07 -7.85 -2.28
CA VAL A 152 18.05 -6.43 -2.68
C VAL A 152 16.69 -5.78 -2.40
N ILE A 153 15.59 -6.48 -2.73
CA ILE A 153 14.23 -6.03 -2.41
C ILE A 153 14.02 -5.88 -0.90
N CYS A 154 14.39 -6.90 -0.11
CA CYS A 154 14.25 -6.85 1.35
C CYS A 154 15.06 -5.69 1.95
N SER A 155 16.28 -5.47 1.48
CA SER A 155 17.10 -4.36 1.96
C SER A 155 16.49 -3.00 1.62
N ALA A 156 15.91 -2.84 0.44
CA ALA A 156 15.18 -1.61 0.08
C ALA A 156 13.94 -1.42 0.98
N LEU A 157 13.15 -2.47 1.21
CA LEU A 157 11.95 -2.42 2.05
C LEU A 157 12.25 -2.11 3.52
N LEU A 158 13.37 -2.62 4.05
CA LEU A 158 13.80 -2.45 5.43
C LEU A 158 14.68 -1.22 5.66
N SER A 159 15.08 -0.51 4.59
CA SER A 159 15.92 0.68 4.68
C SER A 159 15.26 1.78 5.52
N GLY A 160 15.97 2.27 6.53
CA GLY A 160 15.62 3.50 7.25
C GLY A 160 16.16 4.71 6.50
N GLY A 161 15.38 5.77 6.37
CA GLY A 161 15.91 7.04 5.86
C GLY A 161 16.44 7.87 7.01
N ASP A 162 17.71 8.24 6.96
CA ASP A 162 18.31 9.18 7.90
C ASP A 162 17.53 10.50 7.91
N THR A 163 16.66 10.70 8.90
CA THR A 163 16.34 12.04 9.39
C THR A 163 15.96 11.98 10.87
N ASN A 164 16.82 12.56 11.70
CA ASN A 164 16.49 12.98 13.05
C ASN A 164 15.26 13.91 13.01
N ARG A 165 14.07 13.39 13.31
CA ARG A 165 12.97 14.18 13.85
C ARG A 165 12.36 13.42 15.03
N SER A 166 12.61 13.97 16.21
CA SER A 166 12.01 13.56 17.46
C SER A 166 10.49 13.74 17.41
N GLY A 167 9.77 12.68 17.07
CA GLY A 167 8.37 12.51 17.48
C GLY A 167 8.33 11.60 18.70
N GLU A 168 7.56 11.96 19.71
CA GLU A 168 7.35 11.09 20.88
C GLU A 168 6.79 9.73 20.45
N PRO A 169 7.36 8.61 20.90
CA PRO A 169 6.83 7.29 20.60
C PRO A 169 5.54 7.07 21.37
N ARG A 170 4.41 6.93 20.66
CA ARG A 170 3.23 6.27 21.22
C ARG A 170 3.53 4.78 21.30
N LYS A 171 3.62 4.24 22.53
CA LYS A 171 3.64 2.80 22.77
C LYS A 171 2.29 2.23 22.32
N VAL A 172 2.25 1.57 21.16
CA VAL A 172 1.11 0.75 20.79
C VAL A 172 1.34 -0.65 21.34
N HIS A 173 0.60 -1.00 22.37
CA HIS A 173 0.59 -2.36 22.91
C HIS A 173 -0.22 -3.23 21.96
N LEU A 174 0.45 -3.88 21.00
CA LEU A 174 -0.14 -5.00 20.28
C LEU A 174 -0.36 -6.12 21.30
N SER A 175 -1.55 -6.70 21.36
CA SER A 175 -1.76 -7.91 22.15
C SER A 175 -0.83 -9.02 21.62
N GLU A 176 -0.24 -9.80 22.52
CA GLU A 176 0.66 -10.92 22.16
C GLU A 176 -0.04 -12.00 21.30
N SER A 177 -1.37 -11.96 21.17
CA SER A 177 -2.16 -12.81 20.30
C SER A 177 -2.20 -12.28 18.87
N GLY A 178 -1.30 -12.73 17.99
CA GLY A 178 -1.45 -12.46 16.56
C GLY A 178 -0.20 -12.27 15.73
N LEU A 179 0.99 -12.63 16.20
CA LEU A 179 2.23 -12.52 15.40
C LEU A 179 2.36 -13.58 14.28
N TYR A 180 1.35 -14.44 14.12
CA TYR A 180 1.40 -15.57 13.20
C TYR A 180 0.03 -15.85 12.60
N CYS A 181 -0.01 -16.06 11.28
CA CYS A 181 -1.20 -16.49 10.56
C CYS A 181 -1.22 -18.02 10.43
N GLU A 182 -2.27 -18.69 10.89
CA GLU A 182 -2.36 -20.16 10.82
C GLU A 182 -2.44 -20.71 9.39
N ALA A 183 -2.98 -19.92 8.46
CA ALA A 183 -3.02 -20.25 7.05
C ALA A 183 -1.65 -20.06 6.36
N SER A 184 -0.67 -19.51 7.07
CA SER A 184 0.69 -19.35 6.55
C SER A 184 1.31 -20.73 6.26
N PRO A 185 1.87 -20.94 5.06
CA PRO A 185 2.59 -22.17 4.74
C PRO A 185 3.95 -22.26 5.47
N PHE A 186 4.33 -21.23 6.25
CA PHE A 186 5.60 -21.18 6.96
C PHE A 186 5.55 -21.94 8.28
N PRO A 187 6.49 -22.89 8.53
CA PRO A 187 6.51 -23.67 9.76
C PRO A 187 6.63 -22.79 11.01
N ARG A 188 5.70 -22.96 11.97
CA ARG A 188 5.73 -22.31 13.29
C ARG A 188 7.08 -22.43 14.01
N ASP A 189 7.79 -23.53 13.80
CA ASP A 189 9.04 -23.84 14.50
C ASP A 189 10.23 -22.95 14.08
N LEU A 190 10.20 -22.37 12.88
CA LEU A 190 11.26 -21.46 12.40
C LEU A 190 11.10 -20.03 12.96
N LEU A 191 9.89 -19.66 13.40
CA LEU A 191 9.56 -18.31 13.88
C LEU A 191 9.79 -18.12 15.39
N ARG A 192 10.05 -19.21 16.12
CA ARG A 192 10.14 -19.19 17.59
C ARG A 192 11.40 -18.48 18.13
N ASN A 193 12.38 -18.22 17.26
CA ASN A 193 13.68 -17.63 17.62
C ASN A 193 14.02 -16.32 16.85
N GLY A 194 13.11 -15.80 16.02
CA GLY A 194 13.31 -14.58 15.21
C GLY A 194 12.72 -13.33 15.87
N ASN A 195 13.40 -12.18 15.72
CA ASN A 195 12.87 -10.88 16.14
C ASN A 195 11.92 -10.34 15.07
N HIS A 196 10.62 -10.34 15.34
CA HIS A 196 9.55 -9.99 14.38
C HIS A 196 9.29 -8.48 14.24
N SER A 197 10.29 -7.63 14.49
CA SER A 197 10.15 -6.18 14.48
C SER A 197 10.60 -5.52 13.18
N LEU A 198 9.77 -4.64 12.63
CA LEU A 198 10.15 -3.82 11.47
C LEU A 198 10.96 -2.58 11.92
N PRO A 199 11.98 -2.13 11.16
CA PRO A 199 12.67 -0.87 11.44
C PRO A 199 11.68 0.30 11.38
N LYS A 200 11.65 1.14 12.42
CA LYS A 200 10.64 2.21 12.57
C LYS A 200 10.48 3.14 11.36
N ASP A 201 11.58 3.41 10.65
CA ASP A 201 11.60 4.31 9.49
C ASP A 201 11.56 3.61 8.13
N SER A 202 11.44 2.29 8.14
CA SER A 202 11.17 1.50 6.94
C SER A 202 9.79 1.83 6.36
N VAL A 203 9.64 1.63 5.05
CA VAL A 203 8.35 1.83 4.37
C VAL A 203 7.28 0.91 4.96
N LEU A 204 7.65 -0.33 5.31
CA LEU A 204 6.74 -1.33 5.87
C LEU A 204 6.25 -0.92 7.26
N ALA A 205 7.13 -0.40 8.13
CA ALA A 205 6.71 0.07 9.44
C ALA A 205 5.74 1.25 9.33
N LYS A 206 6.02 2.21 8.45
CA LYS A 206 5.12 3.36 8.26
C LYS A 206 3.75 2.95 7.72
N ILE A 207 3.70 2.03 6.76
CA ILE A 207 2.42 1.46 6.27
C ILE A 207 1.67 0.75 7.39
N LEU A 208 2.35 -0.13 8.15
CA LEU A 208 1.76 -0.84 9.28
C LEU A 208 1.14 0.12 10.30
N GLN A 209 1.85 1.20 10.66
CA GLN A 209 1.34 2.21 11.61
C GLN A 209 0.04 2.89 11.13
N VAL A 210 -0.19 2.96 9.82
CA VAL A 210 -1.45 3.45 9.26
C VAL A 210 -2.52 2.36 9.22
N GLN A 211 -2.14 1.13 8.88
CA GLN A 211 -3.07 -0.02 8.86
C GLN A 211 -3.70 -0.27 10.25
N ILE A 212 -2.93 -0.14 11.33
CA ILE A 212 -3.43 -0.35 12.71
C ILE A 212 -4.39 0.73 13.21
N LEU A 213 -4.64 1.80 12.43
CA LEU A 213 -5.74 2.73 12.72
C LEU A 213 -7.10 2.02 12.66
N ASP A 214 -7.19 0.91 11.92
CA ASP A 214 -8.30 -0.04 11.97
C ASP A 214 -8.19 -0.92 13.21
N ASN A 215 -8.49 -0.34 14.38
CA ASN A 215 -8.34 -1.02 15.67
C ASN A 215 -9.63 -1.66 16.19
N LEU A 216 -10.74 -1.54 15.45
CA LEU A 216 -12.05 -2.08 15.80
C LEU A 216 -12.52 -3.17 14.82
N ASP A 217 -11.81 -3.34 13.71
CA ASP A 217 -12.22 -4.14 12.56
C ASP A 217 -13.57 -3.67 11.96
N ILE A 218 -13.92 -4.17 10.79
CA ILE A 218 -15.17 -3.79 10.11
C ILE A 218 -16.42 -4.14 10.95
N GLU A 219 -16.36 -5.19 11.77
CA GLU A 219 -17.45 -5.55 12.69
C GLU A 219 -17.68 -4.48 13.77
N GLY A 220 -16.62 -3.87 14.30
CA GLY A 220 -16.72 -2.77 15.27
C GLY A 220 -16.99 -1.41 14.63
N ILE A 221 -16.54 -1.20 13.39
CA ILE A 221 -16.77 0.04 12.63
C ILE A 221 -18.21 0.15 12.12
N TYR A 222 -18.84 -0.95 11.71
CA TYR A 222 -20.16 -0.91 11.08
C TYR A 222 -21.28 -0.32 11.98
N PRO A 223 -21.35 -0.62 13.29
CA PRO A 223 -22.26 0.06 14.21
C PRO A 223 -22.01 1.57 14.34
N LEU A 224 -20.74 2.01 14.33
CA LEU A 224 -20.38 3.44 14.37
C LEU A 224 -20.78 4.15 13.07
N PHE A 225 -20.56 3.51 11.93
CA PHE A 225 -21.07 3.97 10.64
C PHE A 225 -22.59 4.17 10.68
N LYS A 226 -23.34 3.22 11.25
CA LYS A 226 -24.80 3.36 11.41
C LYS A 226 -25.21 4.52 12.29
N ARG A 227 -24.46 4.79 13.37
CA ARG A 227 -24.69 5.97 14.23
C ARG A 227 -24.52 7.27 13.44
N VAL A 228 -23.47 7.37 12.62
CA VAL A 228 -23.23 8.53 11.75
C VAL A 228 -24.35 8.68 10.72
N GLU A 229 -24.78 7.60 10.07
CA GLU A 229 -25.88 7.65 9.09
C GLU A 229 -27.18 8.13 9.74
N GLN A 230 -27.55 7.61 10.91
CA GLN A 230 -28.75 8.05 11.65
C GLN A 230 -28.68 9.54 11.99
N TYR A 231 -27.52 10.04 12.41
CA TYR A 231 -27.32 11.47 12.67
C TYR A 231 -27.45 12.30 11.38
N LEU A 232 -26.91 11.83 10.26
CA LEU A 232 -26.99 12.54 8.98
C LEU A 232 -28.38 12.48 8.33
N GLU A 233 -29.19 11.47 8.64
CA GLU A 233 -30.61 11.44 8.27
C GLU A 233 -31.38 12.57 8.96
N GLU A 234 -31.11 12.84 10.24
CA GLU A 234 -31.73 13.92 11.01
C GLU A 234 -31.11 15.30 10.68
N PHE A 235 -29.80 15.36 10.46
CA PHE A 235 -29.05 16.60 10.20
C PHE A 235 -28.22 16.54 8.90
N PRO A 236 -28.84 16.51 7.70
CA PRO A 236 -28.11 16.33 6.44
C PRO A 236 -27.04 17.38 6.13
N LYS A 237 -27.21 18.61 6.65
CA LYS A 237 -26.26 19.72 6.43
C LYS A 237 -24.93 19.52 7.16
N GLU A 238 -24.92 18.67 8.19
CA GLU A 238 -23.74 18.41 9.01
C GLU A 238 -22.70 17.53 8.29
N ARG A 239 -23.07 16.89 7.17
CA ARG A 239 -22.15 16.07 6.36
C ARG A 239 -20.86 16.80 5.97
N ASN A 240 -20.97 18.09 5.66
CA ASN A 240 -19.83 18.94 5.33
C ASN A 240 -18.99 19.27 6.58
N ARG A 241 -19.63 19.52 7.73
CA ARG A 241 -18.93 19.75 9.02
C ARG A 241 -18.13 18.51 9.43
N LEU A 242 -18.72 17.33 9.26
CA LEU A 242 -18.11 16.03 9.55
C LEU A 242 -17.05 15.60 8.52
N GLN A 243 -16.88 16.38 7.44
CA GLN A 243 -15.90 16.15 6.37
C GLN A 243 -15.97 14.73 5.77
N VAL A 244 -17.18 14.20 5.61
CA VAL A 244 -17.40 12.83 5.09
C VAL A 244 -16.78 12.66 3.71
N ASP A 245 -17.02 13.64 2.82
CA ASP A 245 -16.55 13.63 1.42
C ASP A 245 -15.33 14.55 1.19
N GLY A 246 -14.69 14.99 2.28
CA GLY A 246 -13.67 16.03 2.28
C GLY A 246 -14.22 17.44 2.53
N PRO A 247 -13.39 18.49 2.35
CA PRO A 247 -12.00 18.43 1.87
C PRO A 247 -11.06 17.79 2.90
N HIS A 248 -10.08 17.04 2.41
CA HIS A 248 -9.10 16.35 3.25
C HIS A 248 -7.92 17.26 3.60
N THR A 249 -8.17 18.21 4.50
CA THR A 249 -7.20 19.23 4.93
C THR A 249 -6.50 18.84 6.23
N GLU A 250 -5.68 19.72 6.79
CA GLU A 250 -5.05 19.54 8.11
C GLU A 250 -6.07 19.26 9.22
N SER A 251 -7.26 19.89 9.18
CA SER A 251 -8.31 19.62 10.18
C SER A 251 -8.85 18.18 10.10
N PHE A 252 -8.89 17.61 8.90
CA PHE A 252 -9.26 16.19 8.72
C PHE A 252 -8.23 15.30 9.40
N MET A 253 -6.96 15.62 9.18
CA MET A 253 -5.84 14.90 9.78
C MET A 253 -5.84 15.00 11.31
N ASP A 254 -6.21 16.16 11.86
CA ASP A 254 -6.34 16.35 13.31
C ASP A 254 -7.47 15.49 13.89
N MET A 255 -8.60 15.35 13.21
CA MET A 255 -9.67 14.42 13.62
C MET A 255 -9.19 12.97 13.63
N VAL A 256 -8.43 12.55 12.61
CA VAL A 256 -7.85 11.20 12.54
C VAL A 256 -6.85 10.95 13.68
N LYS A 257 -6.00 11.92 14.01
CA LYS A 257 -4.96 11.78 15.05
C LYS A 257 -5.48 11.86 16.48
N ASN A 258 -6.50 12.69 16.70
CA ASN A 258 -6.99 13.05 18.03
C ASN A 258 -8.36 12.41 18.35
N CYS A 259 -8.79 11.44 17.54
CA CYS A 259 -9.98 10.64 17.87
C CYS A 259 -9.81 9.99 19.25
N PRO A 260 -10.82 10.09 20.15
CA PRO A 260 -10.76 9.46 21.46
C PRO A 260 -10.54 7.95 21.38
N THR A 261 -9.96 7.38 22.44
CA THR A 261 -9.70 5.94 22.56
C THR A 261 -10.93 5.14 22.97
N GLU A 262 -11.84 5.75 23.72
CA GLU A 262 -13.05 5.13 24.26
C GLU A 262 -14.30 5.74 23.62
N ASP A 263 -15.33 4.92 23.40
CA ASP A 263 -16.61 5.36 22.85
C ASP A 263 -17.42 6.12 23.91
N ASP A 264 -17.54 7.43 23.74
CA ASP A 264 -18.35 8.32 24.59
C ASP A 264 -19.81 8.44 24.13
N GLY A 265 -20.21 7.68 23.09
CA GLY A 265 -21.54 7.72 22.50
C GLY A 265 -21.76 8.85 21.51
N SER A 266 -20.81 9.76 21.31
CA SER A 266 -20.95 10.92 20.41
C SER A 266 -20.91 10.54 18.92
N VAL A 267 -21.39 11.46 18.07
CA VAL A 267 -21.20 11.36 16.63
C VAL A 267 -19.76 11.68 16.24
N GLU A 268 -19.09 12.56 16.99
CA GLU A 268 -17.67 12.94 16.82
C GLU A 268 -16.73 11.74 17.00
N TYR A 269 -16.97 10.89 18.02
CA TYR A 269 -16.24 9.63 18.17
C TYR A 269 -16.51 8.69 16.99
N ALA A 270 -17.78 8.50 16.64
CA ALA A 270 -18.17 7.58 15.58
C ALA A 270 -17.58 7.97 14.21
N ILE A 271 -17.65 9.25 13.84
CA ILE A 271 -17.04 9.73 12.58
C ILE A 271 -15.52 9.67 12.63
N GLY A 272 -14.89 9.95 13.78
CA GLY A 272 -13.44 9.85 13.97
C GLY A 272 -12.94 8.43 13.70
N LYS A 273 -13.62 7.42 14.25
CA LYS A 273 -13.33 6.01 14.00
C LYS A 273 -13.59 5.58 12.56
N VAL A 274 -14.67 6.07 11.94
CA VAL A 274 -14.93 5.82 10.52
C VAL A 274 -13.84 6.42 9.63
N HIS A 275 -13.33 7.62 9.93
CA HIS A 275 -12.22 8.22 9.20
C HIS A 275 -10.91 7.45 9.39
N GLN A 276 -10.58 7.05 10.63
CA GLN A 276 -9.43 6.17 10.92
C GLN A 276 -9.49 4.88 10.10
N TYR A 277 -10.65 4.22 10.08
CA TYR A 277 -10.88 3.02 9.28
C TYR A 277 -10.66 3.26 7.78
N ARG A 278 -11.21 4.33 7.20
CA ARG A 278 -11.03 4.63 5.77
C ARG A 278 -9.58 4.92 5.39
N VAL A 279 -8.84 5.58 6.29
CA VAL A 279 -7.39 5.81 6.15
C VAL A 279 -6.63 4.48 6.19
N ALA A 280 -6.94 3.62 7.17
CA ALA A 280 -6.35 2.28 7.27
C ALA A 280 -6.63 1.44 6.02
N MET A 281 -7.88 1.43 5.53
CA MET A 281 -8.26 0.72 4.31
C MET A 281 -7.51 1.21 3.07
N THR A 282 -7.14 2.50 3.03
CA THR A 282 -6.26 3.01 1.96
C THR A 282 -4.87 2.38 2.05
N ALA A 283 -4.30 2.30 3.25
CA ALA A 283 -3.00 1.65 3.46
C ALA A 283 -3.03 0.11 3.29
N LYS A 284 -4.17 -0.55 3.54
CA LYS A 284 -4.36 -1.99 3.26
C LYS A 284 -4.41 -2.30 1.75
N ASP A 285 -4.84 -1.33 0.93
CA ASP A 285 -4.99 -1.48 -0.52
C ASP A 285 -3.87 -0.83 -1.37
N CYS A 286 -2.88 -0.20 -0.72
CA CYS A 286 -1.78 0.48 -1.41
C CYS A 286 -0.80 -0.50 -2.08
N SER A 287 0.00 0.01 -3.03
CA SER A 287 1.15 -0.72 -3.59
C SER A 287 2.47 -0.06 -3.17
N ILE A 288 3.52 -0.85 -3.04
CA ILE A 288 4.90 -0.37 -2.87
C ILE A 288 5.63 -0.58 -4.18
N MET A 289 6.17 0.50 -4.76
CA MET A 289 7.02 0.47 -5.94
C MET A 289 8.48 0.64 -5.54
N ILE A 290 9.34 -0.24 -6.02
CA ILE A 290 10.79 -0.18 -5.81
C ILE A 290 11.48 -0.16 -7.18
N THR A 291 12.25 0.88 -7.45
CA THR A 291 12.94 1.05 -8.73
C THR A 291 14.44 1.07 -8.51
N PHE A 292 15.16 0.18 -9.19
CA PHE A 292 16.61 0.01 -9.11
C PHE A 292 17.28 0.51 -10.39
N ALA A 293 18.43 1.17 -10.27
CA ALA A 293 19.32 1.47 -11.40
C ALA A 293 20.79 1.19 -11.02
N PRO A 294 21.65 0.85 -12.00
CA PRO A 294 23.10 0.74 -11.77
C PRO A 294 23.69 2.08 -11.35
N CYS A 295 24.57 2.07 -10.36
CA CYS A 295 25.35 3.24 -9.94
C CYS A 295 26.65 3.31 -10.74
N GLY A 296 27.07 4.53 -11.14
CA GLY A 296 28.38 4.74 -11.77
C GLY A 296 29.52 4.64 -10.75
N GLU A 297 30.75 4.40 -11.21
CA GLU A 297 31.92 4.11 -10.35
C GLU A 297 32.35 5.28 -9.42
N ASP A 298 31.80 6.50 -9.59
CA ASP A 298 32.30 7.74 -8.96
C ASP A 298 31.35 8.43 -7.94
N ASP A 299 30.18 7.87 -7.61
CA ASP A 299 29.20 8.54 -6.73
C ASP A 299 29.41 8.17 -5.24
N GLU A 300 30.39 8.81 -4.60
CA GLU A 300 30.66 8.70 -3.14
C GLU A 300 29.79 9.60 -2.26
N GLU A 301 28.94 10.46 -2.81
CA GLU A 301 28.32 11.53 -2.03
C GLU A 301 26.80 11.62 -2.25
N HIS A 302 26.03 11.22 -1.22
CA HIS A 302 24.63 11.62 -0.89
C HIS A 302 23.43 10.68 -1.14
N GLN A 303 23.57 9.36 -1.37
CA GLN A 303 22.40 8.46 -1.47
C GLN A 303 22.54 7.12 -0.73
N PRO A 304 21.41 6.47 -0.34
CA PRO A 304 21.43 5.17 0.31
C PRO A 304 21.94 4.10 -0.67
N ASN A 305 23.24 3.88 -0.65
CA ASN A 305 23.91 2.89 -1.49
C ASN A 305 23.74 1.49 -0.89
N LEU A 306 23.31 0.52 -1.71
CA LEU A 306 23.31 -0.89 -1.31
C LEU A 306 24.69 -1.49 -1.65
N GLU A 307 25.57 -1.63 -0.66
CA GLU A 307 26.83 -2.36 -0.83
C GLU A 307 26.61 -3.87 -0.70
N ILE A 308 26.80 -4.62 -1.78
CA ILE A 308 26.72 -6.08 -1.80
C ILE A 308 28.12 -6.66 -2.01
N GLN A 309 29.02 -6.59 -1.02
CA GLN A 309 30.43 -7.02 -1.15
C GLN A 309 31.26 -6.23 -2.19
N PRO A 310 32.58 -6.06 -1.99
CA PRO A 310 33.41 -5.16 -2.80
C PRO A 310 33.61 -5.55 -4.28
N THR A 311 32.98 -6.63 -4.77
CA THR A 311 33.12 -7.13 -6.15
C THR A 311 31.82 -7.16 -6.96
N LYS A 312 30.68 -6.69 -6.41
CA LYS A 312 29.38 -6.69 -7.13
C LYS A 312 28.95 -5.28 -7.57
N PRO A 313 28.17 -5.18 -8.66
CA PRO A 313 27.65 -3.91 -9.15
C PRO A 313 26.85 -3.18 -8.07
N ARG A 314 27.14 -1.88 -7.89
CA ARG A 314 26.40 -0.99 -6.99
C ARG A 314 25.07 -0.61 -7.66
N PHE A 315 23.98 -0.68 -6.91
CA PHE A 315 22.67 -0.21 -7.37
C PHE A 315 22.20 0.93 -6.49
N THR A 316 21.62 1.97 -7.10
CA THR A 316 20.77 2.94 -6.42
C THR A 316 19.32 2.49 -6.53
N TYR A 317 18.49 2.89 -5.57
CA TYR A 317 17.07 2.56 -5.58
C TYR A 317 16.22 3.70 -5.05
N SER A 318 14.95 3.69 -5.45
CA SER A 318 13.88 4.50 -4.86
C SER A 318 12.73 3.62 -4.43
N VAL A 319 12.10 3.97 -3.31
CA VAL A 319 10.88 3.31 -2.80
C VAL A 319 9.77 4.35 -2.81
N SER A 320 8.60 4.00 -3.33
CA SER A 320 7.42 4.86 -3.38
C SER A 320 6.15 4.08 -3.08
N ILE A 321 5.12 4.75 -2.57
CA ILE A 321 3.82 4.15 -2.27
C ILE A 321 2.78 4.70 -3.25
N LEU A 322 2.00 3.80 -3.85
CA LEU A 322 0.97 4.07 -4.85
C LEU A 322 -0.42 3.73 -4.32
N ASP A 323 -1.44 4.04 -5.12
CA ASP A 323 -2.85 3.69 -4.86
C ASP A 323 -3.41 4.28 -3.55
N LEU A 324 -3.05 5.54 -3.28
CA LEU A 324 -3.38 6.25 -2.04
C LEU A 324 -4.67 7.09 -2.13
N ASP A 325 -5.62 6.66 -2.96
CA ASP A 325 -6.90 7.35 -3.10
C ASP A 325 -7.78 7.12 -1.86
N PRO A 326 -8.50 8.16 -1.37
CA PRO A 326 -9.36 8.01 -0.20
C PRO A 326 -10.48 7.01 -0.46
N LYS A 327 -10.65 6.04 0.44
CA LYS A 327 -11.74 5.07 0.34
C LYS A 327 -13.10 5.76 0.54
N PRO A 328 -14.11 5.47 -0.29
CA PRO A 328 -15.41 6.13 -0.21
C PRO A 328 -16.16 5.71 1.06
N TYR A 329 -16.88 6.65 1.67
CA TYR A 329 -17.69 6.40 2.86
C TYR A 329 -18.80 5.37 2.59
N GLU A 330 -19.44 5.45 1.42
CA GLU A 330 -20.49 4.53 0.96
C GLU A 330 -19.98 3.10 0.71
N GLY A 331 -18.66 2.89 0.72
CA GLY A 331 -18.04 1.56 0.60
C GLY A 331 -18.17 0.70 1.85
N ILE A 332 -18.38 1.29 3.03
CA ILE A 332 -18.37 0.58 4.32
C ILE A 332 -19.41 -0.55 4.39
N PRO A 333 -20.69 -0.35 3.99
CA PRO A 333 -21.67 -1.44 3.99
C PRO A 333 -21.32 -2.60 3.06
N HIS A 334 -20.66 -2.31 1.93
CA HIS A 334 -20.19 -3.35 1.04
C HIS A 334 -19.07 -4.15 1.70
N GLN A 335 -18.11 -3.47 2.34
CA GLN A 335 -16.97 -4.12 2.98
C GLN A 335 -17.42 -5.03 4.13
N PHE A 336 -18.35 -4.58 4.98
CA PHE A 336 -18.94 -5.42 6.03
C PHE A 336 -19.58 -6.70 5.46
N LYS A 337 -20.36 -6.58 4.38
CA LYS A 337 -20.97 -7.75 3.72
C LYS A 337 -19.95 -8.68 3.08
N LEU A 338 -18.89 -8.10 2.48
CA LEU A 338 -17.83 -8.87 1.84
C LEU A 338 -17.06 -9.68 2.88
N ASP A 339 -16.66 -9.03 3.97
CA ASP A 339 -15.94 -9.67 5.08
C ASP A 339 -16.74 -10.82 5.67
N THR A 340 -18.02 -10.58 6.01
CA THR A 340 -18.93 -11.63 6.48
C THR A 340 -18.99 -12.82 5.51
N LYS A 341 -18.98 -12.58 4.19
CA LYS A 341 -18.97 -13.67 3.20
C LYS A 341 -17.65 -14.43 3.18
N ILE A 342 -16.52 -13.73 3.24
CA ILE A 342 -15.17 -14.32 3.25
C ILE A 342 -15.02 -15.23 4.47
N VAL A 343 -15.30 -14.71 5.67
CA VAL A 343 -15.20 -15.47 6.93
C VAL A 343 -16.11 -16.69 6.91
N ASN A 344 -17.39 -16.52 6.55
CA ASN A 344 -18.33 -17.63 6.50
C ASN A 344 -17.94 -18.71 5.48
N TYR A 345 -17.41 -18.31 4.32
CA TYR A 345 -16.94 -19.27 3.32
C TYR A 345 -15.71 -20.02 3.82
N TYR A 346 -14.73 -19.31 4.38
CA TYR A 346 -13.53 -19.92 4.95
C TYR A 346 -13.86 -20.94 6.02
N LEU A 347 -14.69 -20.58 7.01
CA LEU A 347 -15.12 -21.49 8.09
C LEU A 347 -15.86 -22.73 7.57
N ARG A 348 -16.71 -22.59 6.54
CA ARG A 348 -17.38 -23.75 5.93
C ARG A 348 -16.41 -24.66 5.19
N SER A 349 -15.43 -24.07 4.48
CA SER A 349 -14.45 -24.81 3.70
C SER A 349 -13.47 -25.62 4.56
N THR A 350 -13.15 -25.13 5.77
CA THR A 350 -12.23 -25.81 6.71
C THR A 350 -12.90 -26.86 7.59
N GLN A 351 -14.24 -26.84 7.74
CA GLN A 351 -15.01 -27.85 8.46
C GLN A 351 -15.34 -29.11 7.64
N THR A 352 -15.14 -29.06 6.32
CA THR A 352 -15.38 -30.22 5.42
C THR A 352 -14.06 -30.98 5.24
N PRO A 353 -14.00 -32.32 5.40
CA PRO A 353 -12.77 -33.08 5.14
C PRO A 353 -12.32 -32.82 3.68
N PRO A 354 -11.01 -32.65 3.44
CA PRO A 354 -10.53 -32.21 2.14
C PRO A 354 -10.92 -33.22 1.06
N LEU A 355 -11.75 -32.80 0.09
CA LEU A 355 -11.83 -33.48 -1.20
C LEU A 355 -10.45 -33.39 -1.84
N SER A 356 -9.81 -34.54 -1.99
CA SER A 356 -8.53 -34.73 -2.64
C SER A 356 -8.55 -34.06 -4.02
N GLY A 357 -7.95 -32.88 -4.16
CA GLY A 357 -7.70 -32.29 -5.49
C GLY A 357 -7.81 -30.78 -5.67
N LEU A 358 -8.29 -29.98 -4.70
CA LEU A 358 -8.56 -28.55 -4.95
C LEU A 358 -7.42 -27.57 -4.62
N TYR A 359 -6.26 -28.04 -4.15
CA TYR A 359 -5.10 -27.18 -3.82
C TYR A 359 -4.19 -26.82 -5.01
N ASN A 360 -4.71 -26.75 -6.24
CA ASN A 360 -3.87 -26.58 -7.43
C ASN A 360 -4.04 -25.27 -8.22
N GLU A 361 -4.82 -24.31 -7.76
CA GLU A 361 -4.83 -22.98 -8.37
C GLU A 361 -4.45 -21.93 -7.33
N ARG A 362 -3.14 -21.85 -7.03
CA ARG A 362 -2.59 -20.62 -6.46
C ARG A 362 -2.85 -19.52 -7.50
N GLN A 363 -3.64 -18.52 -7.15
CA GLN A 363 -3.67 -17.27 -7.91
C GLN A 363 -2.23 -16.82 -8.08
N GLU A 364 -1.77 -16.78 -9.33
CA GLU A 364 -0.45 -16.30 -9.68
C GLU A 364 -0.30 -14.88 -9.13
N CYS A 365 0.51 -14.72 -8.09
CA CYS A 365 1.02 -13.43 -7.72
C CYS A 365 1.94 -13.00 -8.86
N MET A 366 1.37 -12.28 -9.83
CA MET A 366 2.05 -11.90 -11.03
C MET A 366 3.02 -10.75 -10.70
N LEU A 367 4.29 -11.08 -10.49
CA LEU A 367 5.37 -10.11 -10.62
C LEU A 367 5.46 -9.71 -12.09
N LEU A 368 4.88 -8.56 -12.42
CA LEU A 368 4.94 -7.98 -13.74
C LEU A 368 6.29 -7.28 -13.93
N PHE A 369 7.25 -8.01 -14.49
CA PHE A 369 8.44 -7.39 -15.06
C PHE A 369 8.07 -6.75 -16.39
N HIS A 370 7.90 -5.44 -16.41
CA HIS A 370 7.84 -4.70 -17.66
C HIS A 370 9.27 -4.40 -18.12
N ALA A 371 9.66 -4.95 -19.27
CA ALA A 371 10.79 -4.41 -20.01
C ALA A 371 10.34 -3.07 -20.59
N VAL A 372 10.91 -1.96 -20.09
CA VAL A 372 10.68 -0.62 -20.63
C VAL A 372 11.57 -0.39 -21.83
#